data_AF-A0A5E7L530-F1
#
_entry.id   AF-A0A5E7L530-F1
#
_cell.length_a   1.000
_cell.length_b   1.000
_cell.length_c   1.000
_cell.angle_alpha   90.00
_cell.angle_beta   90.00
_cell.angle_gamma   90.00
#
_symmetry.space_group_name_H-M   'P 1'
#
loop_
_entity.id
_entity.type
_entity.pdbx_description
1 polymer ?
#
loop_
_entity_poly.entity_id
_entity_poly.type
_entity_poly.pdbx_seq_one_letter_code
_entity_poly.pdbx_strand_id
1 'polypeptide(L)'
;MFKLTPLTAAILVIVSAQAMADDSLSTQNQVGTANIAEVTQIQASLSTITQTQLGEGNNAAAKQDNATGTITQDHLGNYNAGYAEQLYENASTITQQQVGAQNTSHASQSIGLGGNQALQQQQGTGNFSFIYQEGQDGNTATSVQLGDDNQANIEQLQYGTANNATVIQYGTANYGTAEHVGHVAGQININQAGEGNYAYGDQSFGNDGTVTINQLGDMNGTEVWQDSQVVSSKVTVDQIGLTNETIVDQSFGENNVAQILQVGDLNAIYADQFESIGSTLALYQQGTGNVHFTYQSGDSHVLNANSVGNDNKVYASNWKGPQAGGQFGTNQRATVNQLGSNNIASFTQAGAGQIMTTNQNGTGNKTTVSQADNYNELYFDQNGSDNILIASQRGTTNLAQGTSNGSGNSTEYDQSGMDNRAFTTQYGSDNQITVKQADNMNVAYVTQEGTGNIARVDQGGMTQMANVQQYGSGNQVTVLQQ
;
A
#
# COMPACT_ATOMS: atom_id res chain seq x y z
N MET A 1 -25.71 -36.50 5.35
CA MET A 1 -26.10 -37.89 5.01
C MET A 1 -26.25 -37.99 3.50
N PHE A 2 -25.13 -38.01 2.78
CA PHE A 2 -25.04 -38.52 1.41
C PHE A 2 -24.40 -39.90 1.53
N LYS A 3 -25.05 -40.93 0.98
CA LYS A 3 -24.60 -42.32 1.06
C LYS A 3 -23.40 -42.51 0.12
N LEU A 4 -22.19 -42.46 0.67
CA LEU A 4 -21.01 -43.03 0.02
C LEU A 4 -21.14 -44.54 0.11
N THR A 5 -21.30 -45.20 -1.04
CA THR A 5 -21.09 -46.65 -1.12
C THR A 5 -19.61 -46.90 -1.40
N PRO A 6 -18.95 -47.85 -0.70
CA PRO A 6 -17.57 -48.17 -0.97
C PRO A 6 -17.54 -49.08 -2.20
N LEU A 7 -17.10 -48.57 -3.35
CA LEU A 7 -16.71 -49.41 -4.47
C LEU A 7 -15.20 -49.42 -4.55
N THR A 8 -14.63 -50.32 -3.76
CA THR A 8 -13.29 -50.86 -3.96
C THR A 8 -13.31 -51.62 -5.28
N ALA A 9 -12.93 -50.95 -6.36
CA ALA A 9 -12.53 -51.60 -7.59
C ALA A 9 -11.30 -50.85 -8.10
N ALA A 10 -10.13 -51.46 -7.94
CA ALA A 10 -8.96 -51.12 -8.72
C ALA A 10 -9.28 -51.46 -10.18
N ILE A 11 -9.88 -50.51 -10.88
CA ILE A 11 -10.02 -50.59 -12.33
C ILE A 11 -8.93 -49.69 -12.90
N LEU A 12 -7.86 -50.32 -13.39
CA LEU A 12 -6.98 -49.68 -14.36
C LEU A 12 -7.82 -49.49 -15.64
N VAL A 13 -8.55 -48.39 -15.69
CA VAL A 13 -9.27 -47.94 -16.88
C VAL A 13 -8.29 -47.06 -17.65
N ILE A 14 -7.48 -47.64 -18.54
CA ILE A 14 -6.99 -46.87 -19.69
C ILE A 14 -8.17 -46.77 -20.64
N VAL A 15 -9.09 -45.85 -20.37
CA VAL A 15 -10.08 -45.42 -21.36
C VAL A 15 -9.72 -43.98 -21.68
N SER A 16 -8.89 -43.83 -22.71
CA SER A 16 -8.91 -42.62 -23.51
C SER A 16 -10.30 -42.55 -24.18
N ALA A 17 -11.32 -42.11 -23.45
CA ALA A 17 -12.58 -41.72 -24.05
C ALA A 17 -12.31 -40.41 -24.79
N GLN A 18 -11.91 -40.52 -26.06
CA GLN A 18 -12.00 -39.40 -26.99
C GLN A 18 -13.49 -39.11 -27.16
N ALA A 19 -14.02 -38.21 -26.32
CA ALA A 19 -15.34 -37.65 -26.52
C ALA A 19 -15.25 -36.70 -27.73
N MET A 20 -15.35 -37.28 -28.93
CA MET A 20 -15.42 -36.51 -30.17
C MET A 20 -16.78 -35.82 -30.24
N ALA A 21 -16.86 -34.60 -29.73
CA ALA A 21 -17.72 -33.59 -30.35
C ALA A 21 -17.01 -33.11 -31.63
N ASP A 22 -17.78 -32.71 -32.64
CA ASP A 22 -17.28 -32.31 -33.97
C ASP A 22 -16.11 -31.32 -33.83
N ASP A 23 -14.87 -31.76 -34.12
CA ASP A 23 -13.60 -31.03 -33.96
C ASP A 23 -13.16 -30.63 -32.51
N SER A 24 -13.71 -31.23 -31.44
CA SER A 24 -13.17 -31.13 -30.06
C SER A 24 -12.21 -32.29 -29.72
N LEU A 25 -11.11 -32.00 -29.01
CA LEU A 25 -10.12 -33.01 -28.57
C LEU A 25 -10.04 -33.08 -27.04
N SER A 26 -10.17 -34.30 -26.49
CA SER A 26 -9.87 -34.61 -25.09
C SER A 26 -8.81 -35.69 -24.98
N THR A 27 -7.76 -35.43 -24.18
CA THR A 27 -6.68 -36.38 -23.85
C THR A 27 -6.61 -36.57 -22.34
N GLN A 28 -6.68 -37.82 -21.87
CA GLN A 28 -6.62 -38.16 -20.44
C GLN A 28 -5.54 -39.23 -20.22
N ASN A 29 -4.59 -38.97 -19.33
CA ASN A 29 -3.50 -39.88 -18.98
C ASN A 29 -3.43 -40.07 -17.45
N GLN A 30 -3.72 -41.28 -16.98
CA GLN A 30 -3.76 -41.60 -15.55
C GLN A 30 -2.82 -42.76 -15.22
N VAL A 31 -1.92 -42.55 -14.28
CA VAL A 31 -0.97 -43.57 -13.79
C VAL A 31 -1.00 -43.59 -12.27
N GLY A 32 -1.32 -44.74 -11.68
CA GLY A 32 -1.41 -44.93 -10.23
C GLY A 32 -2.77 -45.48 -9.78
N THR A 33 -3.20 -45.18 -8.56
CA THR A 33 -4.41 -45.75 -7.94
C THR A 33 -5.43 -44.69 -7.59
N ALA A 34 -6.71 -44.95 -7.84
CA ALA A 34 -7.85 -44.10 -7.45
C ALA A 34 -7.84 -42.66 -8.02
N ASN A 35 -7.13 -42.41 -9.14
CA ASN A 35 -7.22 -41.13 -9.85
C ASN A 35 -8.58 -41.01 -10.59
N ILE A 36 -9.17 -39.82 -10.60
CA ILE A 36 -10.47 -39.49 -11.23
C ILE A 36 -10.27 -38.34 -12.21
N ALA A 37 -10.65 -38.54 -13.48
CA ALA A 37 -10.62 -37.52 -14.52
C ALA A 37 -12.02 -37.39 -15.14
N GLU A 38 -12.56 -36.18 -15.18
CA GLU A 38 -13.87 -35.87 -15.75
C GLU A 38 -13.74 -34.77 -16.81
N VAL A 39 -14.36 -35.00 -17.98
CA VAL A 39 -14.38 -34.04 -19.09
C VAL A 39 -15.79 -33.91 -19.65
N THR A 40 -16.26 -32.67 -19.80
CA THR A 40 -17.50 -32.34 -20.51
C THR A 40 -17.22 -31.29 -21.60
N GLN A 41 -17.53 -31.61 -22.86
CA GLN A 41 -17.46 -30.67 -23.99
C GLN A 41 -18.84 -30.57 -24.66
N ILE A 42 -19.40 -29.36 -24.75
CA ILE A 42 -20.73 -29.10 -25.33
C ILE A 42 -20.58 -28.05 -26.42
N GLN A 43 -20.92 -28.38 -27.68
CA GLN A 43 -20.90 -27.45 -28.82
C GLN A 43 -19.57 -26.68 -28.98
N ALA A 44 -18.44 -27.38 -28.83
CA ALA A 44 -17.12 -26.75 -28.64
C ALA A 44 -16.15 -27.09 -29.78
N SER A 45 -16.47 -26.75 -31.03
CA SER A 45 -15.86 -27.33 -32.23
C SER A 45 -14.38 -27.02 -32.49
N LEU A 46 -13.64 -26.43 -31.54
CA LEU A 46 -12.17 -26.25 -31.59
C LEU A 46 -11.53 -26.36 -30.19
N SER A 47 -12.26 -26.91 -29.22
CA SER A 47 -11.86 -26.95 -27.82
C SER A 47 -10.92 -28.13 -27.51
N THR A 48 -9.85 -27.86 -26.76
CA THR A 48 -8.85 -28.87 -26.37
C THR A 48 -8.75 -29.02 -24.85
N ILE A 49 -8.89 -30.25 -24.34
CA ILE A 49 -8.66 -30.59 -22.92
C ILE A 49 -7.57 -31.65 -22.82
N THR A 50 -6.56 -31.38 -21.99
CA THR A 50 -5.52 -32.37 -21.61
C THR A 50 -5.46 -32.52 -20.10
N GLN A 51 -5.64 -33.74 -19.60
CA GLN A 51 -5.54 -34.07 -18.18
C GLN A 51 -4.48 -35.16 -17.96
N THR A 52 -3.50 -34.90 -17.12
CA THR A 52 -2.47 -35.86 -16.68
C THR A 52 -2.51 -36.00 -15.17
N GLN A 53 -2.55 -37.25 -14.67
CA GLN A 53 -2.61 -37.55 -13.25
C GLN A 53 -1.65 -38.70 -12.92
N LEU A 54 -0.63 -38.43 -12.11
CA LEU A 54 0.37 -39.41 -11.68
C LEU A 54 0.41 -39.50 -10.15
N GLY A 55 0.06 -40.67 -9.60
CA GLY A 55 0.08 -40.95 -8.16
C GLY A 55 -1.25 -41.49 -7.63
N GLU A 56 -1.59 -41.16 -6.39
CA GLU A 56 -2.76 -41.73 -5.69
C GLU A 56 -3.87 -40.69 -5.49
N GLY A 57 -5.11 -41.01 -5.88
CA GLY A 57 -6.29 -40.25 -5.45
C GLY A 57 -6.44 -38.84 -6.05
N ASN A 58 -5.71 -38.50 -7.12
CA ASN A 58 -5.83 -37.19 -7.75
C ASN A 58 -7.18 -37.05 -8.48
N ASN A 59 -7.80 -35.87 -8.41
CA ASN A 59 -9.09 -35.56 -9.04
C ASN A 59 -8.96 -34.36 -9.98
N ALA A 60 -9.36 -34.50 -11.24
CA ALA A 60 -9.33 -33.43 -12.25
C ALA A 60 -10.66 -33.40 -12.97
N ALA A 61 -11.30 -32.22 -13.00
CA ALA A 61 -12.53 -32.00 -13.73
C ALA A 61 -12.36 -30.80 -14.68
N ALA A 62 -12.79 -30.96 -15.93
CA ALA A 62 -12.74 -29.92 -16.95
C ALA A 62 -14.07 -29.82 -17.73
N LYS A 63 -14.53 -28.59 -17.95
CA LYS A 63 -15.76 -28.31 -18.72
C LYS A 63 -15.51 -27.22 -19.78
N GLN A 64 -15.89 -27.48 -21.02
CA GLN A 64 -15.97 -26.47 -22.08
C GLN A 64 -17.37 -26.47 -22.70
N ASP A 65 -18.03 -25.31 -22.72
CA ASP A 65 -19.36 -25.12 -23.28
C ASP A 65 -19.35 -23.92 -24.23
N ASN A 66 -19.62 -24.15 -25.52
CA ASN A 66 -19.57 -23.12 -26.57
C ASN A 66 -18.23 -22.34 -26.58
N ALA A 67 -17.13 -23.03 -26.31
CA ALA A 67 -15.78 -22.46 -26.22
C ALA A 67 -14.83 -23.02 -27.30
N THR A 68 -13.78 -22.27 -27.63
CA THR A 68 -12.70 -22.68 -28.58
C THR A 68 -11.31 -22.71 -27.93
N GLY A 69 -11.26 -22.65 -26.59
CA GLY A 69 -10.03 -22.51 -25.82
C GLY A 69 -9.31 -23.83 -25.50
N THR A 70 -8.27 -23.72 -24.66
CA THR A 70 -7.48 -24.85 -24.16
C THR A 70 -7.54 -24.95 -22.64
N ILE A 71 -7.76 -26.15 -22.12
CA ILE A 71 -7.59 -26.48 -20.69
C ILE A 71 -6.52 -27.56 -20.56
N THR A 72 -5.51 -27.32 -19.73
CA THR A 72 -4.48 -28.30 -19.36
C THR A 72 -4.42 -28.46 -17.84
N GLN A 73 -4.52 -29.68 -17.34
CA GLN A 73 -4.40 -30.02 -15.92
C GLN A 73 -3.35 -31.13 -15.74
N ASP A 74 -2.32 -30.88 -14.92
CA ASP A 74 -1.27 -31.85 -14.59
C ASP A 74 -1.11 -31.98 -13.08
N HIS A 75 -1.51 -33.14 -12.53
CA HIS A 75 -1.50 -33.41 -11.11
C HIS A 75 -0.50 -34.54 -10.79
N LEU A 76 0.60 -34.20 -10.11
CA LEU A 76 1.65 -35.11 -9.69
C LEU A 76 1.67 -35.26 -8.17
N GLY A 77 1.49 -36.48 -7.67
CA GLY A 77 1.52 -36.80 -6.24
C GLY A 77 0.19 -37.34 -5.75
N ASN A 78 -0.26 -36.93 -4.56
CA ASN A 78 -1.37 -37.60 -3.87
C ASN A 78 -2.51 -36.66 -3.53
N TYR A 79 -3.74 -37.04 -3.85
CA TYR A 79 -4.96 -36.33 -3.45
C TYR A 79 -5.01 -34.85 -3.90
N ASN A 80 -4.35 -34.49 -5.00
CA ASN A 80 -4.49 -33.15 -5.58
C ASN A 80 -5.82 -33.04 -6.35
N ALA A 81 -6.49 -31.90 -6.22
CA ALA A 81 -7.80 -31.62 -6.82
C ALA A 81 -7.75 -30.37 -7.72
N GLY A 82 -8.27 -30.51 -8.94
CA GLY A 82 -8.33 -29.42 -9.92
C GLY A 82 -9.69 -29.34 -10.62
N TYR A 83 -10.25 -28.14 -10.70
CA TYR A 83 -11.43 -27.83 -11.52
C TYR A 83 -11.12 -26.71 -12.49
N ALA A 84 -11.46 -26.89 -13.76
CA ALA A 84 -11.28 -25.88 -14.80
C ALA A 84 -12.52 -25.78 -15.69
N GLU A 85 -13.00 -24.57 -15.97
CA GLU A 85 -14.12 -24.37 -16.89
C GLU A 85 -13.95 -23.17 -17.83
N GLN A 86 -14.45 -23.32 -19.05
CA GLN A 86 -14.59 -22.24 -20.03
C GLN A 86 -16.00 -22.24 -20.59
N LEU A 87 -16.72 -21.12 -20.45
CA LEU A 87 -18.12 -20.98 -20.85
C LEU A 87 -18.28 -19.78 -21.81
N TYR A 88 -18.64 -20.05 -23.07
CA TYR A 88 -18.82 -19.02 -24.11
C TYR A 88 -17.56 -18.16 -24.36
N GLU A 89 -16.38 -18.78 -24.31
CA GLU A 89 -15.06 -18.13 -24.45
C GLU A 89 -14.37 -18.46 -25.77
N ASN A 90 -13.64 -17.49 -26.35
CA ASN A 90 -12.88 -17.71 -27.59
C ASN A 90 -11.36 -17.65 -27.35
N ALA A 91 -10.60 -18.65 -27.77
CA ALA A 91 -9.13 -18.67 -27.70
C ALA A 91 -8.52 -18.44 -26.30
N SER A 92 -9.28 -18.64 -25.22
CA SER A 92 -8.82 -18.52 -23.83
C SER A 92 -8.07 -19.79 -23.38
N THR A 93 -7.18 -19.68 -22.40
CA THR A 93 -6.35 -20.79 -21.89
C THR A 93 -6.43 -20.89 -20.37
N ILE A 94 -6.61 -22.12 -19.86
CA ILE A 94 -6.45 -22.48 -18.46
C ILE A 94 -5.34 -23.53 -18.34
N THR A 95 -4.35 -23.29 -17.50
CA THR A 95 -3.29 -24.26 -17.16
C THR A 95 -3.19 -24.42 -15.66
N GLN A 96 -3.36 -25.64 -15.17
CA GLN A 96 -3.22 -26.02 -13.76
C GLN A 96 -2.11 -27.07 -13.62
N GLN A 97 -1.13 -26.78 -12.76
CA GLN A 97 -0.01 -27.68 -12.46
C GLN A 97 0.11 -27.83 -10.95
N GLN A 98 -0.05 -29.05 -10.45
CA GLN A 98 -0.02 -29.35 -9.02
C GLN A 98 0.98 -30.45 -8.74
N VAL A 99 1.94 -30.18 -7.86
CA VAL A 99 2.96 -31.15 -7.41
C VAL A 99 2.92 -31.27 -5.90
N GLY A 100 2.83 -32.49 -5.37
CA GLY A 100 2.80 -32.75 -3.93
C GLY A 100 1.48 -33.35 -3.49
N ALA A 101 0.91 -32.87 -2.37
CA ALA A 101 -0.27 -33.49 -1.80
C ALA A 101 -1.38 -32.51 -1.40
N GLN A 102 -2.64 -32.91 -1.56
CA GLN A 102 -3.80 -32.14 -1.09
C GLN A 102 -3.89 -30.70 -1.63
N ASN A 103 -3.21 -30.39 -2.74
CA ASN A 103 -3.35 -29.07 -3.36
C ASN A 103 -4.70 -28.98 -4.07
N THR A 104 -5.33 -27.80 -4.02
CA THR A 104 -6.62 -27.52 -4.66
C THR A 104 -6.49 -26.33 -5.61
N SER A 105 -6.91 -26.48 -6.87
CA SER A 105 -6.95 -25.41 -7.86
C SER A 105 -8.34 -25.31 -8.50
N HIS A 106 -8.84 -24.09 -8.63
CA HIS A 106 -10.07 -23.78 -9.34
C HIS A 106 -9.81 -22.63 -10.33
N ALA A 107 -10.21 -22.81 -11.58
CA ALA A 107 -10.17 -21.76 -12.60
C ALA A 107 -11.47 -21.74 -13.40
N SER A 108 -12.05 -20.57 -13.59
CA SER A 108 -13.22 -20.35 -14.44
C SER A 108 -13.03 -19.13 -15.32
N GLN A 109 -13.37 -19.27 -16.61
CA GLN A 109 -13.42 -18.20 -17.59
C GLN A 109 -14.81 -18.20 -18.24
N SER A 110 -15.52 -17.07 -18.22
CA SER A 110 -16.87 -17.01 -18.79
C SER A 110 -17.23 -15.68 -19.46
N ILE A 111 -18.00 -15.76 -20.56
CA ILE A 111 -18.68 -14.64 -21.23
C ILE A 111 -17.70 -13.55 -21.77
N GLY A 112 -16.42 -13.87 -21.95
CA GLY A 112 -15.39 -12.98 -22.48
C GLY A 112 -15.36 -12.86 -24.01
N LEU A 113 -14.70 -11.79 -24.49
CA LEU A 113 -14.47 -11.56 -25.93
C LEU A 113 -13.30 -12.39 -26.48
N GLY A 114 -12.47 -12.94 -25.58
CA GLY A 114 -11.48 -13.98 -25.86
C GLY A 114 -10.07 -13.68 -25.35
N GLY A 115 -9.16 -14.64 -25.54
CA GLY A 115 -7.73 -14.47 -25.27
C GLY A 115 -7.32 -14.43 -23.79
N ASN A 116 -8.23 -14.77 -22.87
CA ASN A 116 -7.95 -14.77 -21.43
C ASN A 116 -7.01 -15.92 -21.05
N GLN A 117 -6.11 -15.69 -20.10
CA GLN A 117 -5.13 -16.67 -19.63
C GLN A 117 -5.21 -16.83 -18.11
N ALA A 118 -5.36 -18.07 -17.66
CA ALA A 118 -5.27 -18.45 -16.25
C ALA A 118 -4.16 -19.50 -16.07
N LEU A 119 -3.19 -19.22 -15.22
CA LEU A 119 -2.09 -20.13 -14.86
C LEU A 119 -2.07 -20.34 -13.35
N GLN A 120 -2.18 -21.58 -12.91
CA GLN A 120 -2.07 -21.95 -11.49
C GLN A 120 -0.97 -23.00 -11.34
N GLN A 121 0.07 -22.68 -10.57
CA GLN A 121 1.18 -23.59 -10.26
C GLN A 121 1.30 -23.75 -8.74
N GLN A 122 1.18 -24.98 -8.25
CA GLN A 122 1.25 -25.29 -6.82
C GLN A 122 2.27 -26.40 -6.59
N GLN A 123 3.19 -26.18 -5.66
CA GLN A 123 4.15 -27.18 -5.21
C GLN A 123 4.19 -27.24 -3.68
N GLY A 124 3.90 -28.41 -3.12
CA GLY A 124 3.92 -28.66 -1.67
C GLY A 124 2.61 -29.29 -1.18
N THR A 125 2.16 -28.92 0.02
CA THR A 125 1.01 -29.54 0.68
C THR A 125 -0.10 -28.54 0.94
N GLY A 126 -1.36 -28.89 0.63
CA GLY A 126 -2.51 -28.12 1.14
C GLY A 126 -2.70 -26.72 0.53
N ASN A 127 -1.97 -26.35 -0.52
CA ASN A 127 -2.12 -25.04 -1.13
C ASN A 127 -3.49 -24.92 -1.84
N PHE A 128 -4.12 -23.75 -1.74
CA PHE A 128 -5.37 -23.42 -2.42
C PHE A 128 -5.16 -22.28 -3.40
N SER A 129 -5.63 -22.46 -4.64
CA SER A 129 -5.66 -21.40 -5.64
C SER A 129 -7.03 -21.30 -6.33
N PHE A 130 -7.54 -20.08 -6.41
CA PHE A 130 -8.78 -19.74 -7.10
C PHE A 130 -8.52 -18.62 -8.11
N ILE A 131 -8.93 -18.83 -9.37
CA ILE A 131 -8.92 -17.83 -10.43
C ILE A 131 -10.33 -17.76 -11.04
N TYR A 132 -10.89 -16.56 -11.11
CA TYR A 132 -12.19 -16.32 -11.73
C TYR A 132 -12.13 -15.10 -12.65
N GLN A 133 -12.40 -15.31 -13.94
CA GLN A 133 -12.38 -14.28 -14.97
C GLN A 133 -13.75 -14.24 -15.68
N GLU A 134 -14.51 -13.16 -15.50
CA GLU A 134 -15.87 -13.03 -16.06
C GLU A 134 -15.99 -11.77 -16.93
N GLY A 135 -16.41 -11.96 -18.19
CA GLY A 135 -16.71 -10.90 -19.14
C GLY A 135 -15.48 -10.21 -19.75
N GLN A 136 -14.29 -10.77 -19.63
CA GLN A 136 -13.02 -10.08 -19.92
C GLN A 136 -12.49 -10.29 -21.35
N ASP A 137 -11.61 -9.39 -21.81
CA ASP A 137 -10.86 -9.51 -23.09
C ASP A 137 -9.34 -9.41 -22.85
N GLY A 138 -8.61 -10.46 -23.19
CA GLY A 138 -7.14 -10.47 -23.14
C GLY A 138 -6.52 -10.38 -21.74
N ASN A 139 -7.23 -10.76 -20.68
CA ASN A 139 -6.69 -10.69 -19.33
C ASN A 139 -5.77 -11.86 -18.98
N THR A 140 -4.82 -11.62 -18.07
CA THR A 140 -3.93 -12.64 -17.52
C THR A 140 -4.08 -12.73 -16.01
N ALA A 141 -4.21 -13.94 -15.48
CA ALA A 141 -4.22 -14.26 -14.06
C ALA A 141 -3.23 -15.40 -13.79
N THR A 142 -2.26 -15.17 -12.90
CA THR A 142 -1.22 -16.14 -12.56
C THR A 142 -1.11 -16.31 -11.05
N SER A 143 -1.23 -17.54 -10.57
CA SER A 143 -0.88 -17.90 -9.19
C SER A 143 0.27 -18.91 -9.16
N VAL A 144 1.25 -18.66 -8.31
CA VAL A 144 2.39 -19.57 -8.08
C VAL A 144 2.59 -19.73 -6.58
N GLN A 145 2.49 -20.94 -6.07
CA GLN A 145 2.60 -21.25 -4.65
C GLN A 145 3.63 -22.36 -4.42
N LEU A 146 4.65 -22.08 -3.61
CA LEU A 146 5.66 -23.04 -3.20
C LEU A 146 5.74 -23.11 -1.67
N GLY A 147 5.37 -24.26 -1.12
CA GLY A 147 5.34 -24.51 0.32
C GLY A 147 4.00 -25.10 0.75
N ASP A 148 3.57 -24.82 1.98
CA ASP A 148 2.41 -25.49 2.58
C ASP A 148 1.29 -24.51 2.95
N ASP A 149 0.04 -24.92 2.77
CA ASP A 149 -1.18 -24.21 3.20
C ASP A 149 -1.29 -22.74 2.71
N ASN A 150 -0.62 -22.37 1.61
CA ASN A 150 -0.78 -21.03 1.04
C ASN A 150 -2.12 -20.90 0.30
N GLN A 151 -2.71 -19.70 0.33
CA GLN A 151 -3.96 -19.37 -0.32
C GLN A 151 -3.81 -18.17 -1.27
N ALA A 152 -4.16 -18.36 -2.55
CA ALA A 152 -4.12 -17.33 -3.59
C ALA A 152 -5.48 -17.23 -4.30
N ASN A 153 -6.09 -16.04 -4.28
CA ASN A 153 -7.35 -15.75 -4.98
C ASN A 153 -7.14 -14.63 -6.00
N ILE A 154 -7.59 -14.82 -7.24
CA ILE A 154 -7.54 -13.81 -8.28
C ILE A 154 -8.92 -13.69 -8.93
N GLU A 155 -9.47 -12.49 -8.91
CA GLU A 155 -10.78 -12.19 -9.50
C GLU A 155 -10.66 -11.04 -10.50
N GLN A 156 -11.22 -11.23 -11.70
CA GLN A 156 -11.26 -10.19 -12.74
C GLN A 156 -12.67 -10.14 -13.33
N LEU A 157 -13.42 -9.11 -12.98
CA LEU A 157 -14.88 -9.01 -13.13
C LEU A 157 -15.31 -7.82 -14.01
N GLN A 158 -16.56 -7.85 -14.48
CA GLN A 158 -17.28 -6.71 -15.07
C GLN A 158 -16.66 -6.04 -16.32
N TYR A 159 -16.30 -6.81 -17.36
CA TYR A 159 -15.85 -6.28 -18.67
C TYR A 159 -14.53 -5.49 -18.67
N GLY A 160 -13.59 -5.86 -17.81
CA GLY A 160 -12.23 -5.34 -17.89
C GLY A 160 -11.48 -5.90 -19.11
N THR A 161 -10.42 -5.19 -19.52
CA THR A 161 -9.64 -5.52 -20.71
C THR A 161 -8.15 -5.43 -20.42
N ALA A 162 -7.38 -6.41 -20.87
CA ALA A 162 -5.91 -6.47 -20.73
C ALA A 162 -5.38 -6.33 -19.29
N ASN A 163 -6.15 -6.72 -18.27
CA ASN A 163 -5.72 -6.71 -16.88
C ASN A 163 -4.77 -7.87 -16.58
N ASN A 164 -3.74 -7.63 -15.76
CA ASN A 164 -2.76 -8.61 -15.34
C ASN A 164 -2.72 -8.71 -13.81
N ALA A 165 -3.08 -9.88 -13.28
CA ALA A 165 -2.97 -10.18 -11.86
C ALA A 165 -1.99 -11.34 -11.65
N THR A 166 -1.00 -11.14 -10.77
CA THR A 166 -0.03 -12.16 -10.40
C THR A 166 0.10 -12.25 -8.88
N VAL A 167 -0.07 -13.45 -8.33
CA VAL A 167 0.13 -13.75 -6.91
C VAL A 167 1.18 -14.87 -6.77
N ILE A 168 2.30 -14.56 -6.14
CA ILE A 168 3.42 -15.48 -5.91
C ILE A 168 3.64 -15.63 -4.40
N GLN A 169 3.67 -16.85 -3.91
CA GLN A 169 3.80 -17.16 -2.50
C GLN A 169 4.86 -18.24 -2.26
N TYR A 170 5.78 -17.96 -1.33
CA TYR A 170 6.81 -18.87 -0.88
C TYR A 170 6.73 -19.03 0.64
N GLY A 171 6.58 -20.25 1.14
CA GLY A 171 6.54 -20.53 2.58
C GLY A 171 5.21 -21.12 3.03
N THR A 172 4.71 -20.70 4.19
CA THR A 172 3.60 -21.37 4.86
C THR A 172 2.45 -20.42 5.19
N ALA A 173 1.21 -20.85 4.94
CA ALA A 173 0.00 -20.13 5.35
C ALA A 173 -0.10 -18.66 4.87
N ASN A 174 0.56 -18.30 3.77
CA ASN A 174 0.41 -16.95 3.20
C ASN A 174 -0.95 -16.82 2.49
N TYR A 175 -1.57 -15.65 2.59
CA TYR A 175 -2.85 -15.32 1.99
C TYR A 175 -2.71 -14.10 1.07
N GLY A 176 -3.04 -14.26 -0.20
CA GLY A 176 -2.92 -13.23 -1.23
C GLY A 176 -4.17 -13.16 -2.09
N THR A 177 -4.73 -11.97 -2.25
CA THR A 177 -5.90 -11.73 -3.10
C THR A 177 -5.65 -10.55 -4.03
N ALA A 178 -5.90 -10.75 -5.33
CA ALA A 178 -5.81 -9.70 -6.35
C ALA A 178 -7.14 -9.58 -7.10
N GLU A 179 -7.75 -8.40 -7.05
CA GLU A 179 -9.08 -8.15 -7.60
C GLU A 179 -9.04 -7.02 -8.62
N HIS A 180 -9.61 -7.25 -9.81
CA HIS A 180 -9.91 -6.19 -10.77
C HIS A 180 -11.41 -6.17 -11.07
N VAL A 181 -12.05 -5.01 -10.94
CA VAL A 181 -13.49 -4.85 -11.24
C VAL A 181 -13.69 -3.77 -12.29
N GLY A 182 -14.09 -4.14 -13.51
CA GLY A 182 -14.35 -3.18 -14.59
C GLY A 182 -13.15 -2.31 -14.98
N HIS A 183 -11.94 -2.75 -14.65
CA HIS A 183 -10.70 -2.02 -14.88
C HIS A 183 -10.13 -2.30 -16.29
N VAL A 184 -9.36 -1.37 -16.85
CA VAL A 184 -8.67 -1.54 -18.13
C VAL A 184 -7.16 -1.40 -17.95
N ALA A 185 -6.37 -2.35 -18.50
CA ALA A 185 -4.91 -2.37 -18.45
C ALA A 185 -4.31 -2.28 -17.02
N GLY A 186 -5.04 -2.81 -16.03
CA GLY A 186 -4.60 -2.89 -14.64
C GLY A 186 -3.50 -3.91 -14.42
N GLN A 187 -2.68 -3.68 -13.40
CA GLN A 187 -1.60 -4.58 -12.98
C GLN A 187 -1.61 -4.71 -11.46
N ILE A 188 -1.80 -5.93 -10.97
CA ILE A 188 -1.65 -6.26 -9.55
C ILE A 188 -0.62 -7.36 -9.42
N ASN A 189 0.48 -7.08 -8.72
CA ASN A 189 1.55 -8.02 -8.44
C ASN A 189 1.71 -8.18 -6.92
N ILE A 190 1.49 -9.39 -6.41
CA ILE A 190 1.65 -9.73 -5.00
C ILE A 190 2.72 -10.80 -4.89
N ASN A 191 3.75 -10.55 -4.06
CA ASN A 191 4.83 -11.47 -3.79
C ASN A 191 5.04 -11.61 -2.28
N GLN A 192 4.83 -12.80 -1.73
CA GLN A 192 4.94 -13.07 -0.30
C GLN A 192 5.96 -14.17 -0.06
N ALA A 193 6.88 -13.95 0.88
CA ALA A 193 7.87 -14.93 1.30
C ALA A 193 7.95 -14.98 2.84
N GLY A 194 7.59 -16.13 3.42
CA GLY A 194 7.62 -16.37 4.87
C GLY A 194 6.36 -17.07 5.38
N GLU A 195 5.98 -16.79 6.63
CA GLU A 195 4.82 -17.40 7.29
C GLU A 195 3.67 -16.40 7.50
N GLY A 196 2.45 -16.77 7.10
CA GLY A 196 1.23 -16.09 7.57
C GLY A 196 1.05 -14.66 7.08
N ASN A 197 1.71 -14.26 5.98
CA ASN A 197 1.53 -12.92 5.43
C ASN A 197 0.15 -12.77 4.77
N TYR A 198 -0.43 -11.57 4.84
CA TYR A 198 -1.69 -11.19 4.23
C TYR A 198 -1.49 -10.03 3.25
N ALA A 199 -2.00 -10.18 2.02
CA ALA A 199 -2.00 -9.13 1.02
C ALA A 199 -3.32 -9.11 0.24
N TYR A 200 -3.92 -7.93 0.12
CA TYR A 200 -5.08 -7.67 -0.74
C TYR A 200 -4.79 -6.46 -1.63
N GLY A 201 -4.95 -6.63 -2.93
CA GLY A 201 -4.88 -5.54 -3.90
C GLY A 201 -6.15 -5.49 -4.72
N ASP A 202 -6.76 -4.31 -4.81
CA ASP A 202 -7.96 -4.03 -5.60
C ASP A 202 -7.69 -2.90 -6.61
N GLN A 203 -8.14 -3.11 -7.84
CA GLN A 203 -8.21 -2.11 -8.89
C GLN A 203 -9.62 -2.08 -9.50
N SER A 204 -10.39 -1.05 -9.20
CA SER A 204 -11.81 -0.95 -9.58
C SER A 204 -12.08 0.24 -10.49
N PHE A 205 -12.85 0.06 -11.56
CA PHE A 205 -13.38 1.09 -12.47
C PHE A 205 -12.37 2.10 -13.04
N GLY A 206 -11.09 1.73 -13.09
CA GLY A 206 -9.98 2.59 -13.52
C GLY A 206 -9.43 2.25 -14.91
N ASN A 207 -8.47 3.07 -15.37
CA ASN A 207 -7.69 2.84 -16.58
C ASN A 207 -6.20 3.03 -16.33
N ASP A 208 -5.43 2.01 -16.71
CA ASP A 208 -4.04 1.81 -16.33
C ASP A 208 -3.86 1.78 -14.80
N GLY A 209 -2.66 1.44 -14.36
CA GLY A 209 -2.29 1.54 -12.96
C GLY A 209 -1.58 0.29 -12.49
N THR A 210 -0.90 0.41 -11.35
CA THR A 210 -0.10 -0.69 -10.83
C THR A 210 -0.16 -0.73 -9.33
N VAL A 211 -0.58 -1.87 -8.79
CA VAL A 211 -0.38 -2.26 -7.39
C VAL A 211 0.75 -3.29 -7.35
N THR A 212 1.77 -3.04 -6.56
CA THR A 212 2.82 -4.02 -6.27
C THR A 212 3.00 -4.14 -4.76
N ILE A 213 2.86 -5.35 -4.24
CA ILE A 213 3.00 -5.68 -2.82
C ILE A 213 4.07 -6.76 -2.69
N ASN A 214 5.18 -6.45 -2.04
CA ASN A 214 6.23 -7.42 -1.69
C ASN A 214 6.34 -7.54 -0.17
N GLN A 215 6.21 -8.76 0.34
CA GLN A 215 6.30 -9.05 1.77
C GLN A 215 7.36 -10.12 2.01
N LEU A 216 8.35 -9.81 2.84
CA LEU A 216 9.41 -10.73 3.25
C LEU A 216 9.46 -10.81 4.78
N GLY A 217 9.18 -11.98 5.33
CA GLY A 217 9.09 -12.21 6.78
C GLY A 217 7.72 -12.75 7.15
N ASP A 218 7.28 -12.55 8.38
CA ASP A 218 6.11 -13.26 8.92
C ASP A 218 5.02 -12.30 9.38
N MET A 219 3.76 -12.70 9.18
CA MET A 219 2.56 -11.99 9.62
C MET A 219 2.45 -10.54 9.14
N ASN A 220 3.09 -10.16 8.03
CA ASN A 220 2.93 -8.83 7.46
C ASN A 220 1.56 -8.72 6.78
N GLY A 221 0.88 -7.58 6.94
CA GLY A 221 -0.43 -7.28 6.38
C GLY A 221 -0.38 -6.08 5.44
N THR A 222 -0.92 -6.22 4.23
CA THR A 222 -1.10 -5.11 3.30
C THR A 222 -2.47 -5.14 2.64
N GLU A 223 -3.08 -3.96 2.54
CA GLU A 223 -4.31 -3.74 1.80
C GLU A 223 -4.13 -2.50 0.90
N VAL A 224 -4.41 -2.63 -0.40
CA VAL A 224 -4.29 -1.54 -1.37
C VAL A 224 -5.57 -1.43 -2.18
N TRP A 225 -6.17 -0.25 -2.20
CA TRP A 225 -7.34 0.08 -2.99
C TRP A 225 -7.00 1.16 -4.01
N GLN A 226 -7.21 0.87 -5.30
CA GLN A 226 -7.17 1.86 -6.37
C GLN A 226 -8.53 1.87 -7.07
N ASP A 227 -9.48 2.64 -6.54
CA ASP A 227 -10.83 2.76 -7.10
C ASP A 227 -10.96 4.01 -8.00
N SER A 228 -11.55 3.82 -9.18
CA SER A 228 -11.97 4.85 -10.11
C SER A 228 -10.83 5.80 -10.50
N GLN A 229 -9.61 5.27 -10.57
CA GLN A 229 -8.45 6.05 -10.96
C GLN A 229 -8.29 6.08 -12.47
N VAL A 230 -8.06 7.26 -13.03
CA VAL A 230 -7.79 7.41 -14.46
C VAL A 230 -6.36 7.87 -14.67
N VAL A 231 -5.66 7.20 -15.58
CA VAL A 231 -4.28 7.52 -15.99
C VAL A 231 -3.24 7.20 -14.91
N SER A 232 -2.60 6.03 -15.06
CA SER A 232 -1.27 5.65 -14.55
C SER A 232 -0.96 5.91 -13.06
N SER A 233 -1.89 5.64 -12.16
CA SER A 233 -1.58 5.64 -10.73
C SER A 233 -0.79 4.40 -10.29
N LYS A 234 0.09 4.56 -9.30
CA LYS A 234 1.02 3.52 -8.87
C LYS A 234 1.09 3.43 -7.35
N VAL A 235 0.98 2.21 -6.84
CA VAL A 235 1.30 1.85 -5.46
C VAL A 235 2.41 0.80 -5.47
N THR A 236 3.42 1.00 -4.63
CA THR A 236 4.43 -0.01 -4.32
C THR A 236 4.61 -0.09 -2.82
N VAL A 237 4.39 -1.28 -2.25
CA VAL A 237 4.55 -1.59 -0.83
C VAL A 237 5.59 -2.68 -0.70
N ASP A 238 6.69 -2.38 0.00
CA ASP A 238 7.71 -3.34 0.39
C ASP A 238 7.75 -3.46 1.92
N GLN A 239 7.42 -4.64 2.46
CA GLN A 239 7.46 -4.93 3.90
C GLN A 239 8.51 -6.02 4.18
N ILE A 240 9.42 -5.74 5.11
CA ILE A 240 10.48 -6.66 5.52
C ILE A 240 10.49 -6.77 7.05
N GLY A 241 10.17 -7.95 7.59
CA GLY A 241 10.20 -8.22 9.03
C GLY A 241 8.91 -8.84 9.55
N LEU A 242 8.51 -8.50 10.78
CA LEU A 242 7.41 -9.16 11.48
C LEU A 242 6.24 -8.21 11.72
N THR A 243 5.02 -8.64 11.35
CA THR A 243 3.78 -7.96 11.76
C THR A 243 3.73 -6.48 11.38
N ASN A 244 4.28 -6.11 10.22
CA ASN A 244 4.08 -4.77 9.68
C ASN A 244 2.71 -4.66 9.00
N GLU A 245 2.04 -3.53 9.15
CA GLU A 245 0.73 -3.24 8.58
C GLU A 245 0.82 -2.05 7.63
N THR A 246 0.27 -2.19 6.42
CA THR A 246 0.13 -1.09 5.46
C THR A 246 -1.28 -1.10 4.87
N ILE A 247 -1.93 0.06 4.89
CA ILE A 247 -3.16 0.30 4.12
C ILE A 247 -2.89 1.47 3.19
N VAL A 248 -3.18 1.30 1.91
CA VAL A 248 -3.12 2.36 0.90
C VAL A 248 -4.50 2.53 0.28
N ASP A 249 -5.02 3.74 0.33
CA ASP A 249 -6.24 4.13 -0.37
C ASP A 249 -5.89 5.19 -1.42
N GLN A 250 -6.15 4.85 -2.67
CA GLN A 250 -5.93 5.67 -3.84
C GLN A 250 -7.24 5.76 -4.63
N SER A 251 -8.29 6.29 -4.01
CA SER A 251 -9.61 6.39 -4.67
C SER A 251 -9.86 7.73 -5.39
N PHE A 252 -10.56 7.69 -6.52
CA PHE A 252 -11.06 8.84 -7.30
C PHE A 252 -10.00 9.84 -7.77
N GLY A 253 -8.79 9.37 -8.05
CA GLY A 253 -7.65 10.22 -8.40
C GLY A 253 -7.00 9.92 -9.75
N GLU A 254 -5.96 10.68 -10.10
CA GLU A 254 -5.20 10.51 -11.36
C GLU A 254 -3.70 10.62 -11.11
N ASN A 255 -2.86 9.80 -11.77
CA ASN A 255 -1.40 9.87 -11.72
C ASN A 255 -0.79 9.94 -10.30
N ASN A 256 -1.43 9.32 -9.31
CA ASN A 256 -0.93 9.33 -7.94
C ASN A 256 0.14 8.25 -7.76
N VAL A 257 1.17 8.55 -7.00
CA VAL A 257 2.26 7.63 -6.70
C VAL A 257 2.40 7.47 -5.19
N ALA A 258 2.26 6.25 -4.69
CA ALA A 258 2.59 5.88 -3.32
C ALA A 258 3.74 4.86 -3.31
N GLN A 259 4.83 5.19 -2.61
CA GLN A 259 5.97 4.32 -2.38
C GLN A 259 6.15 4.12 -0.88
N ILE A 260 6.06 2.87 -0.44
CA ILE A 260 6.07 2.51 0.97
C ILE A 260 7.12 1.44 1.20
N LEU A 261 8.01 1.68 2.17
CA LEU A 261 9.00 0.71 2.62
C LEU A 261 9.00 0.64 4.15
N GLN A 262 8.65 -0.53 4.68
CA GLN A 262 8.69 -0.83 6.12
C GLN A 262 9.73 -1.92 6.39
N VAL A 263 10.67 -1.64 7.29
CA VAL A 263 11.71 -2.58 7.70
C VAL A 263 11.73 -2.71 9.23
N GLY A 264 11.54 -3.91 9.74
CA GLY A 264 11.51 -4.21 11.17
C GLY A 264 10.14 -4.74 11.60
N ASP A 265 9.73 -4.40 12.82
CA ASP A 265 8.61 -5.09 13.46
C ASP A 265 7.50 -4.14 13.89
N LEU A 266 6.24 -4.58 13.79
CA LEU A 266 5.08 -3.84 14.33
C LEU A 266 4.95 -2.39 13.79
N ASN A 267 5.50 -2.10 12.61
CA ASN A 267 5.33 -0.77 12.02
C ASN A 267 3.99 -0.69 11.28
N ALA A 268 3.34 0.47 11.33
CA ALA A 268 2.03 0.69 10.72
C ALA A 268 2.01 1.92 9.81
N ILE A 269 1.43 1.77 8.62
CA ILE A 269 1.21 2.85 7.66
C ILE A 269 -0.25 2.87 7.21
N TYR A 270 -0.85 4.06 7.26
CA TYR A 270 -2.11 4.37 6.58
C TYR A 270 -1.85 5.52 5.61
N ALA A 271 -1.91 5.22 4.33
CA ALA A 271 -1.52 6.10 3.23
C ALA A 271 -2.72 6.39 2.34
N ASP A 272 -3.26 7.60 2.44
CA ASP A 272 -4.48 7.98 1.73
C ASP A 272 -4.22 9.12 0.73
N GLN A 273 -4.62 8.91 -0.51
CA GLN A 273 -4.56 9.86 -1.62
C GLN A 273 -5.94 9.96 -2.32
N PHE A 274 -6.98 10.25 -1.52
CA PHE A 274 -8.36 10.43 -1.96
C PHE A 274 -8.62 11.70 -2.78
N GLU A 275 -9.26 11.56 -3.94
CA GLU A 275 -9.58 12.67 -4.87
C GLU A 275 -8.34 13.51 -5.21
N SER A 276 -7.20 12.83 -5.38
CA SER A 276 -5.92 13.48 -5.63
C SER A 276 -5.46 13.35 -7.08
N ILE A 277 -4.77 14.36 -7.62
CA ILE A 277 -4.24 14.36 -8.97
C ILE A 277 -2.73 14.60 -8.89
N GLY A 278 -1.91 13.74 -9.48
CA GLY A 278 -0.46 13.93 -9.60
C GLY A 278 0.30 13.96 -8.26
N SER A 279 -0.30 13.47 -7.17
CA SER A 279 0.33 13.52 -5.86
C SER A 279 1.28 12.36 -5.62
N THR A 280 2.40 12.66 -4.96
CA THR A 280 3.44 11.69 -4.60
C THR A 280 3.52 11.55 -3.08
N LEU A 281 3.56 10.31 -2.64
CA LEU A 281 3.71 9.91 -1.26
C LEU A 281 4.89 8.93 -1.15
N ALA A 282 5.89 9.25 -0.31
CA ALA A 282 7.02 8.36 -0.03
C ALA A 282 7.17 8.17 1.48
N LEU A 283 6.88 6.97 1.97
CA LEU A 283 6.86 6.63 3.39
C LEU A 283 7.89 5.54 3.69
N TYR A 284 8.77 5.84 4.63
CA TYR A 284 9.82 4.93 5.06
C TYR A 284 9.82 4.78 6.58
N GLN A 285 9.80 3.54 7.04
CA GLN A 285 9.91 3.20 8.45
C GLN A 285 10.97 2.13 8.65
N GLN A 286 11.88 2.36 9.60
CA GLN A 286 12.86 1.38 10.04
C GLN A 286 12.87 1.26 11.56
N GLY A 287 12.72 0.05 12.07
CA GLY A 287 12.76 -0.25 13.51
C GLY A 287 11.45 -0.84 13.99
N THR A 288 11.01 -0.46 15.20
CA THR A 288 9.86 -1.09 15.84
C THR A 288 8.76 -0.10 16.19
N GLY A 289 7.50 -0.41 15.86
CA GLY A 289 6.35 0.36 16.35
C GLY A 289 6.21 1.76 15.75
N ASN A 290 6.87 2.07 14.64
CA ASN A 290 6.70 3.37 13.99
C ASN A 290 5.34 3.45 13.28
N VAL A 291 4.71 4.62 13.29
CA VAL A 291 3.36 4.82 12.75
C VAL A 291 3.31 6.05 11.86
N HIS A 292 2.88 5.91 10.60
CA HIS A 292 2.57 7.04 9.71
C HIS A 292 1.12 6.98 9.28
N PHE A 293 0.36 8.02 9.59
CA PHE A 293 -0.97 8.24 9.03
C PHE A 293 -0.91 9.48 8.16
N THR A 294 -1.20 9.36 6.87
CA THR A 294 -1.05 10.43 5.90
C THR A 294 -2.30 10.53 5.02
N TYR A 295 -2.66 11.75 4.63
CA TYR A 295 -3.80 12.06 3.78
C TYR A 295 -3.44 13.20 2.83
N GLN A 296 -3.66 12.99 1.53
CA GLN A 296 -3.50 14.01 0.48
C GLN A 296 -4.79 14.11 -0.34
N SER A 297 -5.34 15.31 -0.47
CA SER A 297 -6.50 15.58 -1.32
C SER A 297 -6.33 16.89 -2.09
N GLY A 298 -6.57 16.85 -3.41
CA GLY A 298 -6.20 17.91 -4.34
C GLY A 298 -5.01 17.55 -5.23
N ASP A 299 -4.27 18.53 -5.72
CA ASP A 299 -3.38 18.37 -6.87
C ASP A 299 -1.89 18.56 -6.51
N SER A 300 -1.03 17.71 -7.06
CA SER A 300 0.43 17.85 -7.09
C SER A 300 1.06 17.96 -5.69
N HIS A 301 0.53 17.23 -4.72
CA HIS A 301 1.09 17.18 -3.38
C HIS A 301 2.30 16.25 -3.31
N VAL A 302 3.28 16.58 -2.47
CA VAL A 302 4.43 15.72 -2.17
C VAL A 302 4.55 15.59 -0.66
N LEU A 303 4.51 14.35 -0.16
CA LEU A 303 4.70 14.05 1.26
C LEU A 303 5.75 12.96 1.41
N ASN A 304 6.86 13.31 2.06
CA ASN A 304 7.95 12.40 2.37
C ASN A 304 8.05 12.27 3.90
N ALA A 305 7.89 11.06 4.42
CA ALA A 305 8.07 10.79 5.85
C ALA A 305 9.06 9.64 6.06
N ASN A 306 10.07 9.87 6.89
CA ASN A 306 11.12 8.92 7.21
C ASN A 306 11.23 8.81 8.73
N SER A 307 10.99 7.62 9.28
CA SER A 307 11.14 7.34 10.70
C SER A 307 12.10 6.18 10.93
N VAL A 308 13.18 6.43 11.67
CA VAL A 308 14.19 5.43 12.05
C VAL A 308 14.29 5.34 13.56
N GLY A 309 14.08 4.15 14.10
CA GLY A 309 14.10 3.83 15.53
C GLY A 309 12.75 3.31 15.99
N ASN A 310 12.31 3.70 17.19
CA ASN A 310 11.17 3.06 17.85
C ASN A 310 10.04 4.03 18.16
N ASP A 311 8.79 3.62 17.95
CA ASP A 311 7.60 4.37 18.38
C ASP A 311 7.49 5.80 17.81
N ASN A 312 8.16 6.11 16.71
CA ASN A 312 8.04 7.42 16.08
C ASN A 312 6.74 7.52 15.29
N LYS A 313 6.08 8.68 15.37
CA LYS A 313 4.72 8.89 14.87
C LYS A 313 4.64 10.11 13.96
N VAL A 314 4.06 9.91 12.79
CA VAL A 314 3.66 10.99 11.87
C VAL A 314 2.14 10.94 11.72
N TYR A 315 1.48 12.02 12.14
CA TYR A 315 0.03 12.19 12.10
C TYR A 315 -0.35 13.35 11.19
N ALA A 316 -0.56 13.02 9.92
CA ALA A 316 -0.96 13.92 8.84
C ALA A 316 -2.19 13.36 8.11
N SER A 317 -3.19 12.91 8.85
CA SER A 317 -4.43 12.34 8.29
C SER A 317 -5.66 12.95 8.98
N ASN A 318 -6.73 13.17 8.21
CA ASN A 318 -8.04 13.60 8.69
C ASN A 318 -8.95 12.42 9.10
N TRP A 319 -8.62 11.19 8.73
CA TRP A 319 -9.41 9.98 9.00
C TRP A 319 -8.85 9.12 10.14
N LYS A 320 -7.53 9.11 10.33
CA LYS A 320 -6.84 8.27 11.33
C LYS A 320 -5.90 9.09 12.21
N GLY A 321 -5.87 8.75 13.49
CA GLY A 321 -4.98 9.35 14.48
C GLY A 321 -5.71 10.24 15.51
N PRO A 322 -4.95 10.83 16.46
CA PRO A 322 -5.52 11.63 17.54
C PRO A 322 -5.93 13.05 17.13
N GLN A 323 -5.46 13.54 15.98
CA GLN A 323 -5.66 14.91 15.50
C GLN A 323 -5.83 14.88 13.98
N ALA A 324 -6.73 15.72 13.46
CA ALA A 324 -6.89 15.88 12.02
C ALA A 324 -5.66 16.58 11.42
N GLY A 325 -5.15 16.03 10.32
CA GLY A 325 -3.99 16.52 9.57
C GLY A 325 -4.07 16.21 8.09
N GLY A 326 -3.01 16.54 7.35
CA GLY A 326 -2.87 16.20 5.93
C GLY A 326 -2.62 17.39 5.02
N GLN A 327 -2.53 17.11 3.72
CA GLN A 327 -2.34 18.09 2.65
C GLN A 327 -3.65 18.28 1.88
N PHE A 328 -4.09 19.53 1.74
CA PHE A 328 -5.34 19.91 1.10
C PHE A 328 -5.11 21.09 0.15
N GLY A 329 -5.43 20.94 -1.13
CA GLY A 329 -5.37 22.02 -2.11
C GLY A 329 -4.41 21.73 -3.25
N THR A 330 -3.36 22.52 -3.43
CA THR A 330 -2.45 22.38 -4.59
C THR A 330 -0.97 22.54 -4.23
N ASN A 331 -0.11 21.75 -4.87
CA ASN A 331 1.35 21.94 -4.93
C ASN A 331 2.04 22.10 -3.56
N GLN A 332 1.66 21.30 -2.58
CA GLN A 332 2.25 21.36 -1.23
C GLN A 332 3.35 20.32 -1.05
N ARG A 333 4.40 20.66 -0.30
CA ARG A 333 5.52 19.78 0.03
C ARG A 333 5.68 19.64 1.53
N ALA A 334 5.63 18.42 2.03
CA ALA A 334 5.96 18.09 3.42
C ALA A 334 7.13 17.09 3.45
N THR A 335 8.09 17.32 4.32
CA THR A 335 9.21 16.40 4.59
C THR A 335 9.39 16.27 6.09
N VAL A 336 9.23 15.06 6.61
CA VAL A 336 9.40 14.77 8.04
C VAL A 336 10.46 13.69 8.21
N ASN A 337 11.52 13.98 8.96
CA ASN A 337 12.53 13.01 9.33
C ASN A 337 12.55 12.84 10.85
N GLN A 338 12.38 11.62 11.34
CA GLN A 338 12.41 11.27 12.76
C GLN A 338 13.49 10.22 13.00
N LEU A 339 14.50 10.55 13.79
CA LEU A 339 15.56 9.64 14.22
C LEU A 339 15.51 9.49 15.75
N GLY A 340 15.41 8.26 16.23
CA GLY A 340 15.38 7.97 17.66
C GLY A 340 14.05 7.38 18.09
N SER A 341 13.49 7.85 19.21
CA SER A 341 12.31 7.20 19.79
C SER A 341 11.19 8.15 20.21
N ASN A 342 9.94 7.71 20.08
CA ASN A 342 8.76 8.46 20.54
C ASN A 342 8.65 9.88 19.98
N ASN A 343 9.30 10.20 18.86
CA ASN A 343 9.14 11.51 18.22
C ASN A 343 7.76 11.57 17.56
N ILE A 344 7.09 12.72 17.65
CA ILE A 344 5.76 12.93 17.11
C ILE A 344 5.77 14.16 16.21
N ALA A 345 5.34 14.01 14.98
CA ALA A 345 5.07 15.11 14.06
C ALA A 345 3.59 15.06 13.66
N SER A 346 2.89 16.17 13.82
CA SER A 346 1.53 16.35 13.32
C SER A 346 1.43 17.62 12.51
N PHE A 347 0.76 17.57 11.35
CA PHE A 347 0.65 18.75 10.51
C PHE A 347 -0.58 18.78 9.61
N THR A 348 -0.98 20.00 9.27
CA THR A 348 -2.00 20.33 8.28
C THR A 348 -1.44 21.40 7.34
N GLN A 349 -1.51 21.16 6.03
CA GLN A 349 -1.24 22.15 5.00
C GLN A 349 -2.51 22.35 4.17
N ALA A 350 -3.01 23.58 4.12
CA ALA A 350 -4.21 23.96 3.38
C ALA A 350 -3.93 25.12 2.43
N GLY A 351 -4.48 25.05 1.22
CA GLY A 351 -4.27 26.05 0.16
C GLY A 351 -3.16 25.66 -0.81
N ALA A 352 -2.33 26.62 -1.23
CA ALA A 352 -1.38 26.41 -2.33
C ALA A 352 0.08 26.56 -1.89
N GLY A 353 0.97 25.71 -2.40
CA GLY A 353 2.42 25.99 -2.38
C GLY A 353 3.11 25.90 -1.02
N GLN A 354 2.48 25.29 -0.01
CA GLN A 354 3.05 25.22 1.34
C GLN A 354 4.29 24.31 1.38
N ILE A 355 5.33 24.71 2.10
CA ILE A 355 6.52 23.89 2.33
C ILE A 355 6.74 23.69 3.82
N MET A 356 6.92 22.44 4.23
CA MET A 356 7.33 22.09 5.59
C MET A 356 8.47 21.07 5.53
N THR A 357 9.52 21.31 6.30
CA THR A 357 10.60 20.35 6.54
C THR A 357 10.93 20.33 8.03
N THR A 358 10.77 19.18 8.66
CA THR A 358 11.08 18.99 10.09
C THR A 358 12.01 17.81 10.29
N ASN A 359 13.03 18.01 11.12
CA ASN A 359 13.95 16.94 11.53
C ASN A 359 13.89 16.81 13.05
N GLN A 360 13.54 15.62 13.56
CA GLN A 360 13.43 15.32 14.98
C GLN A 360 14.43 14.22 15.34
N ASN A 361 15.55 14.60 15.95
CA ASN A 361 16.61 13.67 16.36
C ASN A 361 16.66 13.55 17.89
N GLY A 362 16.39 12.36 18.41
CA GLY A 362 16.42 12.07 19.84
C GLY A 362 15.11 11.44 20.31
N THR A 363 14.62 11.86 21.49
CA THR A 363 13.50 11.18 22.15
C THR A 363 12.36 12.13 22.49
N GLY A 364 11.12 11.78 22.16
CA GLY A 364 9.95 12.51 22.64
C GLY A 364 9.77 13.91 22.04
N ASN A 365 10.52 14.28 21.00
CA ASN A 365 10.36 15.58 20.37
C ASN A 365 8.99 15.65 19.68
N LYS A 366 8.30 16.77 19.84
CA LYS A 366 6.96 17.00 19.30
C LYS A 366 6.94 18.20 18.36
N THR A 367 6.36 18.01 17.19
CA THR A 367 6.09 19.07 16.22
C THR A 367 4.60 19.10 15.89
N THR A 368 4.00 20.29 15.89
CA THR A 368 2.63 20.55 15.45
C THR A 368 2.61 21.75 14.51
N VAL A 369 2.14 21.56 13.28
CA VAL A 369 2.20 22.59 12.22
C VAL A 369 0.83 22.79 11.57
N SER A 370 0.43 24.03 11.38
CA SER A 370 -0.73 24.42 10.58
C SER A 370 -0.35 25.54 9.61
N GLN A 371 -0.32 25.25 8.31
CA GLN A 371 -0.07 26.22 7.25
C GLN A 371 -1.34 26.39 6.41
N ALA A 372 -1.82 27.62 6.24
CA ALA A 372 -2.99 27.96 5.44
C ALA A 372 -2.67 29.03 4.39
N ASP A 373 -3.55 29.22 3.41
CA ASP A 373 -3.41 30.20 2.33
C ASP A 373 -2.31 29.87 1.31
N ASN A 374 -1.23 30.66 1.16
CA ASN A 374 -0.30 30.51 0.02
C ASN A 374 1.18 30.61 0.38
N TYR A 375 2.00 29.65 -0.07
CA TYR A 375 3.47 29.73 -0.08
C TYR A 375 4.14 29.98 1.29
N ASN A 376 3.55 29.51 2.39
CA ASN A 376 4.21 29.55 3.68
C ASN A 376 5.23 28.42 3.81
N GLU A 377 6.36 28.75 4.42
CA GLU A 377 7.51 27.86 4.56
C GLU A 377 7.89 27.69 6.03
N LEU A 378 8.14 26.45 6.43
CA LEU A 378 8.66 26.07 7.74
C LEU A 378 9.85 25.11 7.61
N TYR A 379 10.96 25.45 8.24
CA TYR A 379 12.14 24.60 8.37
C TYR A 379 12.55 24.51 9.84
N PHE A 380 12.50 23.32 10.45
CA PHE A 380 12.81 23.22 11.86
C PHE A 380 13.54 21.93 12.26
N ASP A 381 14.58 22.09 13.06
CA ASP A 381 15.40 21.00 13.60
C ASP A 381 15.23 20.89 15.13
N GLN A 382 14.78 19.73 15.62
CA GLN A 382 14.68 19.40 17.04
C GLN A 382 15.72 18.33 17.39
N ASN A 383 16.79 18.68 18.10
CA ASN A 383 17.80 17.74 18.57
C ASN A 383 17.77 17.61 20.09
N GLY A 384 17.62 16.40 20.61
CA GLY A 384 17.59 16.11 22.04
C GLY A 384 16.27 15.51 22.50
N SER A 385 15.80 15.89 23.69
CA SER A 385 14.62 15.27 24.32
C SER A 385 13.48 16.25 24.56
N ASP A 386 12.24 15.80 24.34
CA ASP A 386 11.02 16.51 24.74
C ASP A 386 10.94 17.96 24.22
N ASN A 387 11.60 18.29 23.11
CA ASN A 387 11.47 19.62 22.51
C ASN A 387 10.14 19.74 21.80
N ILE A 388 9.49 20.89 21.91
CA ILE A 388 8.16 21.17 21.35
C ILE A 388 8.26 22.29 20.32
N LEU A 389 7.73 22.05 19.13
CA LEU A 389 7.51 23.05 18.10
C LEU A 389 6.02 23.16 17.84
N ILE A 390 5.49 24.38 17.89
CA ILE A 390 4.14 24.71 17.45
C ILE A 390 4.26 25.83 16.42
N ALA A 391 3.78 25.62 15.20
CA ALA A 391 3.81 26.62 14.15
C ALA A 391 2.44 26.79 13.51
N SER A 392 1.94 28.03 13.50
CA SER A 392 0.74 28.46 12.79
C SER A 392 1.11 29.58 11.83
N GLN A 393 0.95 29.36 10.52
CA GLN A 393 1.22 30.34 9.48
C GLN A 393 -0.03 30.54 8.61
N ARG A 394 -0.50 31.79 8.54
CA ARG A 394 -1.66 32.21 7.74
C ARG A 394 -1.28 33.41 6.88
N GLY A 395 -1.76 33.45 5.65
CA GLY A 395 -1.40 34.47 4.66
C GLY A 395 -0.34 33.98 3.66
N THR A 396 0.45 34.91 3.14
CA THR A 396 1.26 34.68 1.94
C THR A 396 2.76 34.76 2.27
N THR A 397 3.56 33.80 1.80
CA THR A 397 5.04 33.86 1.81
C THR A 397 5.67 34.07 3.20
N ASN A 398 5.03 33.60 4.26
CA ASN A 398 5.63 33.65 5.60
C ASN A 398 6.67 32.53 5.75
N LEU A 399 7.80 32.85 6.37
CA LEU A 399 8.90 31.94 6.62
C LEU A 399 9.16 31.82 8.13
N ALA A 400 9.17 30.59 8.63
CA ALA A 400 9.64 30.25 9.96
C ALA A 400 10.81 29.28 9.85
N GLN A 401 11.93 29.62 10.47
CA GLN A 401 13.10 28.77 10.52
C GLN A 401 13.65 28.71 11.94
N GLY A 402 13.96 27.51 12.43
CA GLY A 402 14.65 27.44 13.72
C GLY A 402 15.22 26.09 14.10
N THR A 403 15.88 26.10 15.26
CA THR A 403 16.49 24.91 15.83
C THR A 403 16.32 24.92 17.35
N SER A 404 15.90 23.79 17.91
CA SER A 404 15.91 23.53 19.36
C SER A 404 16.90 22.41 19.67
N ASN A 405 17.95 22.72 20.42
CA ASN A 405 18.96 21.77 20.87
C ASN A 405 18.94 21.65 22.40
N GLY A 406 18.64 20.45 22.91
CA GLY A 406 18.64 20.14 24.34
C GLY A 406 17.35 19.49 24.81
N SER A 407 16.89 19.83 26.03
CA SER A 407 15.75 19.15 26.67
C SER A 407 14.60 20.08 27.01
N GLY A 408 13.38 19.72 26.66
CA GLY A 408 12.18 20.44 27.11
C GLY A 408 12.03 21.86 26.55
N ASN A 409 12.77 22.22 25.49
CA ASN A 409 12.65 23.55 24.90
C ASN A 409 11.35 23.65 24.08
N SER A 410 10.68 24.80 24.15
CA SER A 410 9.45 25.08 23.42
C SER A 410 9.63 26.28 22.49
N THR A 411 9.28 26.11 21.22
CA THR A 411 9.21 27.20 20.24
C THR A 411 7.80 27.28 19.64
N GLU A 412 7.21 28.47 19.69
CA GLU A 412 5.90 28.78 19.11
C GLU A 412 6.01 29.90 18.08
N TYR A 413 5.47 29.65 16.88
CA TYR A 413 5.32 30.64 15.82
C TYR A 413 3.84 30.87 15.51
N ASP A 414 3.42 32.13 15.51
CA ASP A 414 2.11 32.59 15.02
C ASP A 414 2.33 33.73 14.02
N GLN A 415 2.39 33.41 12.72
CA GLN A 415 2.60 34.38 11.65
C GLN A 415 1.30 34.57 10.85
N SER A 416 0.84 35.81 10.75
CA SER A 416 -0.31 36.22 9.97
C SER A 416 0.04 37.38 9.03
N GLY A 417 -0.34 37.30 7.76
CA GLY A 417 -0.09 38.37 6.78
C GLY A 417 0.91 37.99 5.69
N MET A 418 1.73 38.92 5.21
CA MET A 418 2.60 38.74 4.04
C MET A 418 4.09 38.90 4.37
N ASP A 419 4.94 37.99 3.87
CA ASP A 419 6.41 38.09 3.94
C ASP A 419 6.99 38.20 5.37
N ASN A 420 6.31 37.69 6.39
CA ASN A 420 6.87 37.68 7.74
C ASN A 420 7.94 36.59 7.88
N ARG A 421 9.05 36.90 8.54
CA ARG A 421 10.20 36.00 8.71
C ARG A 421 10.56 35.88 10.19
N ALA A 422 10.65 34.65 10.67
CA ALA A 422 11.08 34.35 12.03
C ALA A 422 12.23 33.36 12.01
N PHE A 423 13.32 33.72 12.68
CA PHE A 423 14.53 32.91 12.85
C PHE A 423 14.76 32.69 14.34
N THR A 424 14.69 31.44 14.80
CA THR A 424 14.88 31.12 16.22
C THR A 424 15.98 30.09 16.44
N THR A 425 16.65 30.17 17.58
CA THR A 425 17.61 29.16 18.01
C THR A 425 17.58 29.02 19.52
N GLN A 426 17.40 27.79 20.02
CA GLN A 426 17.42 27.47 21.44
C GLN A 426 18.51 26.44 21.75
N TYR A 427 19.35 26.73 22.74
CA TYR A 427 20.32 25.81 23.32
C TYR A 427 20.10 25.68 24.82
N GLY A 428 20.02 24.45 25.32
CA GLY A 428 19.94 24.15 26.75
C GLY A 428 18.60 23.52 27.15
N SER A 429 18.04 23.90 28.29
CA SER A 429 16.85 23.24 28.84
C SER A 429 15.72 24.18 29.19
N ASP A 430 14.48 23.73 28.99
CA ASP A 430 13.25 24.42 29.42
C ASP A 430 13.13 25.87 28.89
N ASN A 431 13.78 26.19 27.78
CA ASN A 431 13.69 27.52 27.18
C ASN A 431 12.39 27.65 26.36
N GLN A 432 11.77 28.82 26.37
CA GLN A 432 10.53 29.11 25.67
C GLN A 432 10.70 30.34 24.75
N ILE A 433 10.44 30.16 23.45
CA ILE A 433 10.33 31.24 22.47
C ILE A 433 8.89 31.29 21.96
N THR A 434 8.27 32.47 21.98
CA THR A 434 7.02 32.75 21.29
C THR A 434 7.24 33.92 20.33
N VAL A 435 7.06 33.70 19.03
CA VAL A 435 7.12 34.74 18.00
C VAL A 435 5.74 34.90 17.37
N LYS A 436 5.13 36.06 17.57
CA LYS A 436 3.89 36.49 16.94
C LYS A 436 4.16 37.64 15.98
N GLN A 437 3.83 37.47 14.71
CA GLN A 437 3.98 38.50 13.68
C GLN A 437 2.65 38.65 12.93
N ALA A 438 2.16 39.88 12.86
CA ALA A 438 0.98 40.26 12.08
C ALA A 438 1.36 41.28 11.01
N ASP A 439 0.59 41.38 9.92
CA ASP A 439 0.80 42.32 8.80
C ASP A 439 1.99 41.95 7.90
N ASN A 440 2.83 42.92 7.51
CA ASN A 440 3.72 42.79 6.33
C ASN A 440 5.21 42.96 6.65
N MET A 441 6.04 42.05 6.13
CA MET A 441 7.51 42.15 6.11
C MET A 441 8.18 42.26 7.49
N ASN A 442 7.60 41.67 8.54
CA ASN A 442 8.22 41.68 9.86
C ASN A 442 9.31 40.61 9.98
N VAL A 443 10.40 40.95 10.66
CA VAL A 443 11.56 40.07 10.85
C VAL A 443 11.87 39.94 12.33
N ALA A 444 11.92 38.70 12.83
CA ALA A 444 12.30 38.38 14.20
C ALA A 444 13.51 37.44 14.22
N TYR A 445 14.55 37.82 14.97
CA TYR A 445 15.67 36.96 15.33
C TYR A 445 15.64 36.72 16.85
N VAL A 446 15.52 35.47 17.28
CA VAL A 446 15.50 35.11 18.70
C VAL A 446 16.50 34.01 19.00
N THR A 447 17.46 34.27 19.87
CA THR A 447 18.44 33.28 20.34
C THR A 447 18.36 33.15 21.85
N GLN A 448 18.19 31.92 22.35
CA GLN A 448 18.23 31.61 23.78
C GLN A 448 19.29 30.55 24.06
N GLU A 449 20.13 30.81 25.06
CA GLU A 449 21.12 29.86 25.55
C GLU A 449 21.05 29.78 27.08
N GLY A 450 20.88 28.57 27.61
CA GLY A 450 20.88 28.28 29.05
C GLY A 450 19.60 27.57 29.51
N THR A 451 19.07 27.94 30.67
CA THR A 451 17.96 27.19 31.31
C THR A 451 16.78 28.08 31.67
N GLY A 452 15.57 27.71 31.26
CA GLY A 452 14.35 28.38 31.70
C GLY A 452 14.18 29.81 31.18
N ASN A 453 14.83 30.17 30.07
CA ASN A 453 14.69 31.50 29.49
C ASN A 453 13.36 31.63 28.72
N ILE A 454 12.71 32.78 28.80
CA ILE A 454 11.46 33.09 28.09
C ILE A 454 11.65 34.32 27.21
N ALA A 455 11.41 34.18 25.92
CA ALA A 455 11.45 35.25 24.94
C ALA A 455 10.10 35.33 24.22
N ARG A 456 9.48 36.51 24.27
CA ARG A 456 8.25 36.82 23.52
C ARG A 456 8.52 37.97 22.56
N VAL A 457 8.24 37.76 21.28
CA VAL A 457 8.24 38.81 20.24
C VAL A 457 6.81 38.93 19.72
N ASP A 458 6.26 40.15 19.75
CA ASP A 458 4.94 40.50 19.23
C ASP A 458 5.09 41.73 18.33
N GLN A 459 4.94 41.55 17.02
CA GLN A 459 5.10 42.60 16.00
C GLN A 459 3.81 42.75 15.20
N GLY A 460 3.21 43.94 15.23
CA GLY A 460 2.07 44.34 14.38
C GLY A 460 2.41 45.62 13.63
N GLY A 461 2.17 45.69 12.32
CA GLY A 461 2.64 46.76 11.44
C GLY A 461 3.60 46.31 10.34
N MET A 462 4.16 47.27 9.59
CA MET A 462 4.98 47.01 8.40
C MET A 462 6.48 47.13 8.70
N THR A 463 7.30 46.17 8.22
CA THR A 463 8.79 46.24 8.23
C THR A 463 9.44 46.35 9.62
N GLN A 464 8.87 45.70 10.63
CA GLN A 464 9.45 45.70 11.97
C GLN A 464 10.60 44.71 12.08
N MET A 465 11.64 45.07 12.85
CA MET A 465 12.76 44.20 13.15
C MET A 465 12.92 44.04 14.66
N ALA A 466 12.93 42.80 15.12
CA ALA A 466 13.21 42.42 16.51
C ALA A 466 14.44 41.51 16.55
N ASN A 467 15.37 41.81 17.46
CA ASN A 467 16.51 40.96 17.76
C ASN A 467 16.56 40.74 19.27
N VAL A 468 16.40 39.48 19.70
CA VAL A 468 16.41 39.07 21.10
C VAL A 468 17.52 38.04 21.30
N GLN A 469 18.42 38.32 22.25
CA GLN A 469 19.45 37.39 22.68
C GLN A 469 19.37 37.25 24.21
N GLN A 470 19.25 36.02 24.70
CA GLN A 470 19.25 35.71 26.12
C GLN A 470 20.29 34.64 26.44
N TYR A 471 21.13 34.92 27.43
CA TYR A 471 22.16 34.01 27.92
C TYR A 471 22.00 33.83 29.42
N GLY A 472 22.07 32.59 29.92
CA GLY A 472 22.00 32.28 31.34
C GLY A 472 20.68 31.63 31.76
N SER A 473 20.23 31.88 33.00
CA SER A 473 19.08 31.17 33.57
C SER A 473 17.93 32.10 33.95
N GLY A 474 16.71 31.71 33.59
CA GLY A 474 15.48 32.40 34.02
C GLY A 474 15.28 33.79 33.43
N ASN A 475 15.96 34.14 32.34
CA ASN A 475 15.80 35.46 31.72
C ASN A 475 14.42 35.59 31.07
N GLN A 476 13.81 36.76 31.16
CA GLN A 476 12.54 37.07 30.50
C GLN A 476 12.68 38.33 29.65
N VAL A 477 12.34 38.24 28.37
CA VAL A 477 12.35 39.37 27.42
C VAL A 477 11.03 39.37 26.66
N THR A 478 10.39 40.53 26.62
CA THR A 478 9.22 40.79 25.78
C THR A 478 9.51 41.97 24.87
N VAL A 479 9.37 41.76 23.56
CA VAL A 479 9.40 42.81 22.54
C VAL A 479 7.98 42.99 22.02
N LEU A 480 7.46 44.21 22.12
CA LEU A 480 6.20 44.62 21.51
C LEU A 480 6.49 45.78 20.55
N GLN A 481 6.15 45.60 19.28
CA GLN A 481 6.22 46.63 18.25
C GLN A 481 4.83 46.72 17.57
N GLN A 482 4.37 47.94 17.31
CA GLN A 482 3.02 48.28 16.79
C GLN A 482 3.09 49.35 15.71
#